data_AF-A0A811MU14-F1
#
_entry.id   AF-A0A811MU14-F1
#
_cell.length_a   1.000
_cell.length_b   1.000
_cell.length_c   1.000
_cell.angle_alpha   90.00
_cell.angle_beta   90.00
_cell.angle_gamma   90.00
#
_symmetry.space_group_name_H-M   'P 1'
#
loop_
_entity.id
_entity.type
_entity.pdbx_description
1 polymer ?
#
loop_
_entity_poly.entity_id
_entity_poly.type
_entity_poly.pdbx_seq_one_letter_code
_entity_poly.pdbx_strand_id
1 'polypeptide(L)'
;MQVTGVDAFGLVNMIVQAAHTARRNRDLCQQLAQHVLIVADLLRKLDIPALRQHLETRRPLELLDASLFRAYKLVRSCAQRQENTSQIYQMFTGAEVASKLRLAQEEIDRYINLIPMITLVAAVGARQVTSR
;
A
#
# COMPACT_ATOMS: atom_id res chain seq x y z
N MET A 1 -0.63 -15.52 -6.05
CA MET A 1 0.62 -15.98 -5.41
C MET A 1 0.96 -15.00 -4.29
N GLN A 2 1.03 -15.47 -3.04
CA GLN A 2 1.51 -14.65 -1.92
C GLN A 2 3.04 -14.62 -1.96
N VAL A 3 3.64 -13.44 -2.13
CA VAL A 3 5.11 -13.30 -2.19
C VAL A 3 5.75 -13.30 -0.79
N THR A 4 4.94 -13.22 0.26
CA THR A 4 5.30 -13.47 1.65
C THR A 4 4.02 -13.93 2.34
N GLY A 5 4.04 -14.91 3.25
CA GLY A 5 2.86 -15.34 4.03
C GLY A 5 2.31 -14.28 5.00
N VAL A 6 2.58 -13.00 4.73
CA VAL A 6 2.14 -11.83 5.48
C VAL A 6 0.98 -11.21 4.73
N ASP A 7 -0.12 -10.96 5.42
CA ASP A 7 -1.29 -10.27 4.88
C ASP A 7 -1.12 -8.74 4.82
N ALA A 8 -2.13 -8.05 4.28
CA ALA A 8 -2.15 -6.59 4.17
C ALA A 8 -1.97 -5.91 5.54
N PHE A 9 -2.59 -6.42 6.60
CA PHE A 9 -2.52 -5.84 7.93
C PHE A 9 -1.12 -5.98 8.55
N GLY A 10 -0.48 -7.14 8.36
CA GLY A 10 0.91 -7.35 8.75
C GLY A 10 1.87 -6.43 8.01
N LEU A 11 1.65 -6.19 6.71
CA LEU A 11 2.42 -5.23 5.92
C LEU A 11 2.23 -3.80 6.41
N VAL A 12 1.00 -3.38 6.70
CA VAL A 12 0.70 -2.06 7.28
C VAL A 12 1.47 -1.86 8.59
N ASN A 13 1.41 -2.82 9.50
CA ASN A 13 2.13 -2.72 10.77
C ASN A 13 3.65 -2.61 10.55
N MET A 14 4.22 -3.43 9.65
CA MET A 14 5.65 -3.36 9.32
C MET A 14 6.05 -2.01 8.70
N ILE A 15 5.20 -1.41 7.86
CA ILE A 15 5.43 -0.07 7.30
C ILE A 15 5.48 0.98 8.41
N VAL A 16 4.51 0.97 9.32
CA VAL A 16 4.44 1.91 10.45
C VAL A 16 5.68 1.80 11.33
N GLN A 17 6.07 0.57 11.70
CA GLN A 17 7.29 0.34 12.50
C GLN A 17 8.56 0.80 11.78
N ALA A 18 8.69 0.50 10.49
CA ALA A 18 9.82 0.96 9.69
C ALA A 18 9.87 2.49 9.58
N ALA A 19 8.72 3.16 9.43
CA ALA A 19 8.64 4.61 9.33
C ALA A 19 9.10 5.30 10.62
N HIS A 20 8.80 4.74 11.79
CA HIS A 20 9.28 5.27 13.08
C HIS A 20 10.81 5.24 13.23
N THR A 21 11.48 4.33 12.53
CA THR A 21 12.95 4.20 12.53
C THR A 21 13.62 4.88 11.34
N ALA A 22 12.86 5.53 10.46
CA ALA A 22 13.38 6.19 9.28
C ALA A 22 14.35 7.34 9.64
N ARG A 23 15.54 7.30 9.04
CA ARG A 23 16.59 8.32 9.22
C ARG A 23 16.66 9.30 8.04
N ARG A 24 16.11 8.90 6.88
CA ARG A 24 16.01 9.69 5.65
C ARG A 24 14.56 9.75 5.20
N ASN A 25 14.20 10.79 4.44
CA ASN A 25 12.83 10.97 3.94
C ASN A 25 11.77 10.81 5.04
N ARG A 26 12.08 11.22 6.28
CA ARG A 26 11.29 10.90 7.47
C ARG A 26 9.84 11.34 7.31
N ASP A 27 9.62 12.55 6.82
CA ASP A 27 8.27 13.09 6.63
C ASP A 27 7.47 12.29 5.62
N LEU A 28 8.07 11.91 4.48
CA LEU A 28 7.43 11.06 3.47
C LEU A 28 7.14 9.65 4.02
N CYS A 29 8.05 9.06 4.80
CA CYS A 29 7.83 7.78 5.44
C CYS A 29 6.68 7.84 6.46
N GLN A 30 6.61 8.91 7.26
CA GLN A 30 5.55 9.11 8.25
C GLN A 30 4.20 9.39 7.58
N GLN A 31 4.17 10.20 6.51
CA GLN A 31 2.97 10.43 5.71
C GLN A 31 2.46 9.13 5.10
N LEU A 32 3.35 8.32 4.51
CA LEU A 32 2.98 7.02 3.96
C LEU A 32 2.48 6.06 5.05
N ALA A 33 3.10 6.05 6.23
CA ALA A 33 2.65 5.25 7.37
C ALA A 33 1.24 5.64 7.84
N GLN A 34 0.97 6.94 7.97
CA GLN A 34 -0.36 7.45 8.31
C GLN A 34 -1.38 7.10 7.23
N HIS A 35 -0.97 7.19 5.96
CA HIS A 35 -1.82 6.82 4.84
C HIS A 35 -2.22 5.34 4.86
N VAL A 36 -1.27 4.42 5.06
CA VAL A 36 -1.58 2.99 5.08
C VAL A 36 -2.41 2.55 6.29
N LEU A 37 -2.41 3.33 7.39
CA LEU A 37 -3.33 3.11 8.50
C LEU A 37 -4.79 3.41 8.09
N ILE A 38 -5.03 4.50 7.36
CA ILE A 38 -6.36 4.83 6.82
C ILE A 38 -6.82 3.72 5.87
N VAL A 39 -5.93 3.24 5.01
CA VAL A 39 -6.20 2.11 4.11
C VAL A 39 -6.56 0.85 4.90
N ALA A 40 -5.83 0.53 5.98
CA ALA A 40 -6.14 -0.62 6.83
C ALA A 40 -7.53 -0.50 7.49
N ASP A 41 -7.91 0.69 7.94
CA ASP A 41 -9.23 0.90 8.54
C ASP A 41 -10.36 0.77 7.50
N LEU A 42 -10.15 1.24 6.28
CA LEU A 42 -11.07 1.02 5.16
C LEU A 42 -11.19 -0.48 4.83
N LEU A 43 -10.07 -1.16 4.71
CA LEU A 43 -10.01 -2.60 4.45
C LEU A 43 -10.75 -3.41 5.52
N ARG A 44 -10.65 -3.02 6.80
CA ARG A 44 -11.38 -3.67 7.89
C ARG A 44 -12.89 -3.48 7.75
N LYS A 45 -13.35 -2.28 7.36
CA LYS A 45 -14.78 -2.00 7.14
C LYS A 45 -15.37 -2.73 5.94
N LEU A 46 -14.55 -3.01 4.94
CA LEU A 46 -14.95 -3.65 3.69
C LEU A 46 -14.99 -5.20 3.76
N ASP A 47 -14.67 -5.81 4.90
CA ASP A 47 -14.61 -7.26 5.09
C ASP A 47 -13.78 -7.96 3.97
N ILE A 48 -12.45 -7.77 4.01
CA ILE A 48 -11.52 -8.33 3.01
C ILE A 48 -11.80 -9.81 2.67
N PRO A 49 -12.01 -10.73 3.63
CA PRO A 49 -12.30 -12.13 3.32
C PRO A 49 -13.47 -12.28 2.34
N ALA A 50 -14.55 -11.53 2.53
CA ALA A 50 -15.69 -11.54 1.61
C ALA A 50 -15.31 -10.94 0.25
N LEU A 51 -14.56 -9.84 0.20
CA LEU A 51 -14.12 -9.26 -1.07
C LEU A 51 -13.14 -10.14 -1.85
N ARG A 52 -12.29 -10.94 -1.20
CA ARG A 52 -11.36 -11.84 -1.89
C ARG A 52 -12.07 -13.01 -2.59
N GLN A 53 -13.28 -13.35 -2.16
CA GLN A 53 -14.10 -14.39 -2.80
C GLN A 53 -14.71 -13.89 -4.12
N HIS A 54 -14.87 -12.57 -4.29
CA HIS A 54 -15.39 -11.99 -5.51
C HIS A 54 -14.27 -11.84 -6.55
N LEU A 55 -14.47 -12.43 -7.74
CA LEU A 55 -13.50 -12.41 -8.85
C LEU A 55 -13.14 -10.98 -9.27
N GLU A 56 -14.13 -10.08 -9.28
CA GLU A 56 -14.00 -8.68 -9.67
C GLU A 56 -13.03 -7.89 -8.77
N THR A 57 -13.01 -8.17 -7.46
CA THR A 57 -12.18 -7.44 -6.48
C THR A 57 -10.90 -8.17 -6.12
N ARG A 58 -10.77 -9.46 -6.47
CA ARG A 58 -9.58 -10.26 -6.18
C ARG A 58 -8.30 -9.64 -6.77
N ARG A 59 -8.30 -9.28 -8.05
CA ARG A 59 -7.11 -8.71 -8.71
C ARG A 59 -6.69 -7.35 -8.13
N PRO A 60 -7.60 -6.37 -7.91
CA PRO A 60 -7.27 -5.14 -7.19
C PRO A 60 -6.68 -5.38 -5.80
N LEU A 61 -7.19 -6.35 -5.04
CA LEU A 61 -6.66 -6.69 -3.71
C LEU A 61 -5.25 -7.29 -3.78
N GLU A 62 -4.99 -8.18 -4.73
CA GLU A 62 -3.64 -8.74 -4.95
C GLU A 62 -2.63 -7.64 -5.35
N LEU A 63 -3.05 -6.67 -6.15
CA LEU A 63 -2.22 -5.52 -6.53
C LEU A 63 -1.98 -4.57 -5.36
N LEU A 64 -2.98 -4.36 -4.49
CA LEU A 64 -2.84 -3.60 -3.26
C LEU A 64 -1.84 -4.26 -2.31
N ASP A 65 -1.92 -5.58 -2.09
CA ASP A 65 -0.95 -6.34 -1.28
C ASP A 65 0.48 -6.16 -1.84
N ALA A 66 0.63 -6.24 -3.16
CA ALA A 66 1.93 -6.06 -3.81
C ALA A 66 2.47 -4.63 -3.67
N SER A 67 1.62 -3.61 -3.76
CA SER A 67 1.98 -2.21 -3.55
C SER A 67 2.36 -1.93 -2.10
N LEU A 68 1.63 -2.49 -1.12
CA LEU A 68 2.00 -2.42 0.30
C LEU A 68 3.37 -3.07 0.56
N PHE A 69 3.66 -4.22 -0.06
CA PHE A 69 4.96 -4.86 0.08
C PHE A 69 6.10 -4.03 -0.52
N ARG A 70 5.88 -3.38 -1.67
CA ARG A 70 6.85 -2.44 -2.26
C ARG A 70 7.07 -1.23 -1.35
N ALA A 71 6.00 -0.65 -0.82
CA ALA A 71 6.04 0.46 0.14
C ALA A 71 6.87 0.09 1.38
N TYR A 72 6.64 -1.08 1.97
CA TYR A 72 7.43 -1.57 3.10
C TYR A 72 8.93 -1.61 2.79
N LYS A 73 9.34 -2.16 1.64
CA LYS A 73 10.75 -2.21 1.25
C LYS A 73 11.38 -0.82 1.13
N LEU A 74 10.64 0.15 0.59
CA LEU A 74 11.09 1.54 0.45
C LEU A 74 11.21 2.24 1.80
N VAL A 75 10.23 2.10 2.68
CA VAL A 75 10.28 2.68 4.03
C VAL A 75 11.41 2.05 4.84
N ARG A 76 11.61 0.75 4.72
CA ARG A 76 12.73 0.05 5.40
C ARG A 76 14.10 0.54 4.94
N SER A 77 14.28 0.86 3.65
CA SER A 77 15.56 1.40 3.17
C SER A 77 15.87 2.79 3.74
N CYS A 78 14.83 3.55 4.11
CA CYS A 78 14.98 4.85 4.76
C CYS A 78 15.52 4.76 6.20
N ALA A 79 15.33 3.61 6.86
CA ALA A 79 15.90 3.32 8.18
C ALA A 79 17.35 2.78 8.11
N GLN A 80 17.76 2.24 6.96
CA GLN A 80 19.07 1.62 6.79
C GLN A 80 20.20 2.66 6.86
N ARG A 81 21.20 2.36 7.69
CA ARG A 81 22.42 3.15 7.83
C ARG A 81 23.30 2.91 6.61
N GLN A 82 23.82 3.98 6.00
CA GLN A 82 24.73 3.89 4.88
C GLN A 82 26.08 4.46 5.31
N GLU A 83 27.02 3.56 5.58
CA GLU A 83 28.39 3.90 5.96
C GLU A 83 29.25 4.01 4.68
N ASN A 84 30.20 4.94 4.66
CA ASN A 84 31.16 5.16 3.57
C ASN A 84 30.56 5.62 2.21
N THR A 85 29.38 6.26 2.21
CA THR A 85 28.78 6.82 0.99
C THR A 85 28.92 8.35 0.94
N SER A 86 29.27 8.93 -0.21
CA SER A 86 29.42 10.38 -0.35
C SER A 86 28.08 11.12 -0.17
N GLN A 87 28.11 12.33 0.40
CA GLN A 87 26.89 13.12 0.66
C GLN A 87 26.09 13.44 -0.61
N ILE A 88 26.77 13.71 -1.73
CA ILE A 88 26.13 13.94 -3.04
C ILE A 88 25.38 12.69 -3.49
N TYR A 89 26.00 11.50 -3.39
CA TYR A 89 25.35 10.24 -3.74
C TYR A 89 24.18 9.92 -2.80
N GLN A 90 24.30 10.22 -1.49
CA GLN A 90 23.21 10.09 -0.53
C GLN A 90 22.02 11.00 -0.88
N MET A 91 22.26 12.20 -1.41
CA MET A 91 21.21 13.12 -1.83
C MET A 91 20.48 12.64 -3.10
N PHE A 92 21.22 12.19 -4.13
CA PHE A 92 20.62 11.62 -5.34
C PHE A 92 19.77 10.39 -5.04
N THR A 93 20.32 9.44 -4.27
CA THR A 93 19.58 8.25 -3.83
C THR A 93 18.40 8.63 -2.93
N GLY A 94 18.54 9.66 -2.09
CA GLY A 94 17.46 10.21 -1.27
C GLY A 94 16.29 10.74 -2.10
N ALA A 95 16.57 11.51 -3.16
CA ALA A 95 15.56 12.06 -4.08
C ALA A 95 14.87 10.95 -4.90
N GLU A 96 15.63 9.95 -5.37
CA GLU A 96 15.07 8.78 -6.05
C GLU A 96 14.12 8.00 -5.12
N VAL A 97 14.51 7.79 -3.86
CA VAL A 97 13.66 7.13 -2.87
C VAL A 97 12.42 7.96 -2.56
N ALA A 98 12.52 9.28 -2.45
CA ALA A 98 11.38 10.16 -2.26
C ALA A 98 10.37 10.06 -3.41
N SER A 99 10.85 10.01 -4.66
CA SER A 99 10.00 9.78 -5.84
C SER A 99 9.29 8.43 -5.78
N LYS A 100 10.03 7.37 -5.44
CA LYS A 100 9.45 6.01 -5.29
C LYS A 100 8.44 5.92 -4.15
N LEU A 101 8.63 6.65 -3.04
CA LEU A 101 7.66 6.71 -1.94
C LEU A 101 6.34 7.34 -2.40
N ARG A 102 6.40 8.44 -3.16
CA ARG A 102 5.20 9.09 -3.73
C ARG A 102 4.47 8.17 -4.70
N LEU A 103 5.21 7.52 -5.61
CA LEU A 103 4.62 6.53 -6.53
C LEU A 103 3.98 5.36 -5.78
N ALA A 104 4.60 4.88 -4.69
CA ALA A 104 4.02 3.82 -3.88
C ALA A 104 2.70 4.26 -3.22
N GLN A 105 2.63 5.52 -2.76
CA GLN A 105 1.39 6.10 -2.23
C GLN A 105 0.30 6.14 -3.30
N GLU A 106 0.60 6.66 -4.50
CA GLU A 106 -0.33 6.75 -5.63
C GLU A 106 -0.83 5.38 -6.09
N GLU A 107 0.03 4.35 -6.11
CA GLU A 107 -0.39 2.98 -6.42
C GLU A 107 -1.37 2.44 -5.37
N ILE A 108 -1.08 2.65 -4.08
CA ILE A 108 -1.95 2.24 -2.98
C ILE A 108 -3.31 2.94 -3.11
N ASP A 109 -3.30 4.26 -3.32
CA ASP A 109 -4.49 5.09 -3.54
C ASP A 109 -5.33 4.58 -4.70
N ARG A 110 -4.69 4.26 -5.82
CA ARG A 110 -5.37 3.75 -7.00
C ARG A 110 -6.13 2.46 -6.67
N TYR A 111 -5.48 1.48 -6.04
CA TYR A 111 -6.11 0.18 -5.80
C TYR A 111 -7.15 0.22 -4.70
N ILE A 112 -6.92 0.98 -3.61
CA ILE A 112 -7.93 1.10 -2.54
C ILE A 112 -9.20 1.81 -3.02
N ASN A 113 -9.07 2.78 -3.95
CA ASN A 113 -10.22 3.48 -4.52
C ASN A 113 -10.95 2.66 -5.60
N LEU A 114 -10.25 1.77 -6.31
CA LEU A 114 -10.88 0.90 -7.32
C LEU A 114 -11.79 -0.16 -6.70
N ILE A 115 -11.40 -0.73 -5.55
CA ILE A 115 -12.16 -1.79 -4.87
C ILE A 115 -13.64 -1.42 -4.64
N PRO A 116 -13.99 -0.31 -3.95
CA PRO A 116 -15.38 0.03 -3.69
C PRO A 116 -16.16 0.37 -4.97
N MET A 117 -15.51 0.96 -5.98
CA MET A 117 -16.14 1.26 -7.27
C MET A 117 -16.55 -0.02 -8.01
N ILE A 118 -15.67 -1.01 -8.04
CA ILE A 118 -15.94 -2.32 -8.65
C ILE A 118 -17.08 -3.03 -7.89
N THR A 119 -17.04 -3.04 -6.56
CA THR A 119 -18.11 -3.61 -5.73
C THR A 119 -19.46 -2.94 -6.01
N LEU A 120 -19.49 -1.61 -6.15
CA LEU A 120 -20.71 -0.86 -6.44
C LEU A 120 -21.27 -1.21 -7.83
N VAL A 121 -20.42 -1.25 -8.86
CA VAL A 121 -20.84 -1.61 -10.23
C VAL A 121 -21.42 -3.02 -10.26
N ALA A 122 -20.76 -3.98 -9.60
CA ALA A 122 -21.26 -5.35 -9.51
C ALA A 122 -22.64 -5.43 -8.80
N ALA A 123 -22.81 -4.69 -7.70
CA ALA A 123 -24.08 -4.64 -6.97
C ALA A 123 -25.21 -4.01 -7.78
N VAL A 124 -24.93 -2.94 -8.54
CA VAL A 124 -25.92 -2.30 -9.43
C VAL A 124 -26.29 -3.23 -10.59
N GLY A 125 -25.32 -3.89 -11.21
CA GLY A 125 -25.57 -4.85 -12.30
C GLY A 125 -26.45 -6.01 -11.85
N ALA A 126 -26.21 -6.57 -10.66
CA ALA A 126 -27.02 -7.64 -10.10
C ALA A 126 -28.49 -7.23 -9.86
N ARG A 127 -28.74 -5.99 -9.42
CA ARG A 127 -30.10 -5.44 -9.24
C ARG A 127 -30.86 -5.25 -10.54
N GLN A 128 -30.17 -4.92 -11.64
CA GLN A 128 -30.81 -4.74 -12.94
C GLN A 128 -31.27 -6.09 -13.53
N VAL A 129 -30.50 -7.16 -13.32
CA VAL A 129 -30.84 -8.51 -13.77
C VAL A 129 -32.04 -9.08 -13.03
N THR A 130 -32.18 -8.81 -11.72
CA THR A 130 -33.33 -9.29 -10.93
C THR A 130 -34.61 -8.47 -11.12
N SER A 131 -34.53 -7.30 -11.76
CA SER A 131 -35.67 -6.44 -12.09
C SER A 131 -36.25 -6.65 -13.50
N ARG A 132 -35.67 -7.58 -14.27
CA ARG A 132 -36.15 -8.03 -15.59
C ARG A 132 -36.67 -9.46 -15.49
#